data_AF-A0A2E0USS3-F1
#
_entry.id   AF-A0A2E0USS3-F1
#
_cell.length_a   1.000
_cell.length_b   1.000
_cell.length_c   1.000
_cell.angle_alpha   90.00
_cell.angle_beta   90.00
_cell.angle_gamma   90.00
#
_symmetry.space_group_name_H-M   'P 1'
#
loop_
_entity.id
_entity.type
_entity.pdbx_description
1 polymer ?
#
loop_
_entity_poly.entity_id
_entity_poly.type
_entity_poly.pdbx_seq_one_letter_code
_entity_poly.pdbx_strand_id
1 'polypeptide(L)'
;MDFLQINVGGDTLILHGQGKPSVLRGCLRRPTEALNAERCREQLNLILEGNKTATQQFITALQTMLTKIEAGQVALLSIRPQAGAPLYESRLLGGEFTWLVGSVQPRGVGIRLELERQNFWELPWMFLPLSNGYGKDTTLPLLIDNRADHLGENNVFCAADGLPGDLPAPIRLLVWNDQGDGVAVQHFYAGLTEGETPPLVLEAENAQADPDLGVVVDPSSQGGAYALKQGSGQDAMCLMSWQVDAAEWRNFAGKTMFPVARLKLTAPPDLWVWWQVYQGALVQTSLEERLPENRLLNRLPSFHFPFMLEGISISGDLRLELWGQLAAGQTFSFALDAVQLIGESTWLAAVPLPEGNLFPGEILVMDSLSEVFFCQNINNQALRYSHQKIGAGLWLFPHQAACFSFVFDEAEGCFPEKQVRVQLQVRPRVRVMP
;
A
#
# COMPACT_ATOMS: atom_id res chain seq x y z
N MET A 1 7.56 -13.38 30.21
CA MET A 1 8.49 -13.17 29.09
C MET A 1 9.30 -14.43 28.91
N ASP A 2 9.20 -15.07 27.76
CA ASP A 2 9.87 -16.34 27.42
C ASP A 2 11.14 -16.11 26.58
N PHE A 3 11.15 -15.03 25.80
CA PHE A 3 12.26 -14.69 24.92
C PHE A 3 12.41 -13.18 24.73
N LEU A 4 13.66 -12.71 24.66
CA LEU A 4 14.03 -11.33 24.39
C LEU A 4 15.38 -11.31 23.67
N GLN A 5 15.45 -10.66 22.51
CA GLN A 5 16.70 -10.49 21.76
C GLN A 5 16.80 -9.14 21.07
N ILE A 6 18.02 -8.74 20.77
CA ILE A 6 18.34 -7.61 19.89
C ILE A 6 19.03 -8.17 18.66
N ASN A 7 18.57 -7.76 17.47
CA ASN A 7 19.21 -8.04 16.19
C ASN A 7 19.69 -6.74 15.57
N VAL A 8 20.95 -6.66 15.14
CA VAL A 8 21.52 -5.47 14.47
C VAL A 8 22.43 -5.89 13.33
N GLY A 9 22.04 -5.59 12.08
CA GLY A 9 22.91 -5.82 10.91
C GLY A 9 23.42 -7.26 10.76
N GLY A 10 22.65 -8.25 11.21
CA GLY A 10 23.00 -9.67 11.21
C GLY A 10 23.62 -10.20 12.52
N ASP A 11 24.01 -9.32 13.45
CA ASP A 11 24.42 -9.74 14.79
C ASP A 11 23.19 -9.94 15.69
N THR A 12 23.23 -10.96 16.54
CA THR A 12 22.14 -11.28 17.48
C THR A 12 22.66 -11.35 18.91
N LEU A 13 21.96 -10.69 19.84
CA LEU A 13 22.22 -10.75 21.27
C LEU A 13 20.94 -11.16 22.01
N ILE A 14 20.96 -12.38 22.53
CA ILE A 14 19.83 -12.95 23.29
C ILE A 14 19.93 -12.50 24.74
N LEU A 15 18.96 -11.73 25.19
CA LEU A 15 18.90 -11.16 26.55
C LEU A 15 18.09 -12.02 27.52
N HIS A 16 17.18 -12.84 27.00
CA HIS A 16 16.36 -13.77 27.78
C HIS A 16 15.96 -14.98 26.92
N GLY A 17 15.85 -16.17 27.54
CA GLY A 17 15.50 -17.42 26.87
C GLY A 17 16.71 -18.28 26.45
N GLN A 18 16.45 -19.27 25.60
CA GLN A 18 17.46 -20.20 25.10
C GLN A 18 18.51 -19.47 24.25
N GLY A 19 19.80 -19.80 24.42
CA GLY A 19 20.91 -19.17 23.69
C GLY A 19 21.45 -17.89 24.32
N LYS A 20 20.90 -17.45 25.47
CA LYS A 20 21.45 -16.35 26.27
C LYS A 20 22.91 -16.61 26.68
N PRO A 21 23.83 -15.63 26.58
CA PRO A 21 25.20 -15.75 27.06
C PRO A 21 25.26 -16.15 28.54
N SER A 22 26.18 -17.04 28.90
CA SER A 22 26.32 -17.55 30.28
C SER A 22 26.62 -16.45 31.30
N VAL A 23 27.31 -15.39 30.88
CA VAL A 23 27.63 -14.23 31.71
C VAL A 23 26.41 -13.36 32.04
N LEU A 24 25.37 -13.38 31.20
CA LEU A 24 24.14 -12.65 31.48
C LEU A 24 23.28 -13.52 32.40
N ARG A 25 23.23 -13.22 33.69
CA ARG A 25 22.45 -14.00 34.67
C ARG A 25 20.95 -13.72 34.52
N GLY A 26 20.58 -12.45 34.40
CA GLY A 26 19.18 -12.03 34.27
C GLY A 26 19.00 -10.76 33.46
N CYS A 27 17.81 -10.58 32.93
CA CYS A 27 17.35 -9.36 32.26
C CYS A 27 15.95 -9.04 32.80
N LEU A 28 15.81 -7.86 33.40
CA LEU A 28 14.55 -7.33 33.90
C LEU A 28 14.09 -6.18 33.00
N ARG A 29 12.98 -6.39 32.30
CA ARG A 29 12.29 -5.37 31.53
C ARG A 29 11.50 -4.45 32.46
N ARG A 30 11.67 -3.14 32.33
CA ARG A 30 10.89 -2.12 33.04
C ARG A 30 9.70 -1.65 32.19
N PRO A 31 8.69 -0.99 32.79
CA PRO A 31 7.63 -0.35 32.02
C PRO A 31 8.22 0.60 30.98
N THR A 32 7.71 0.56 29.76
CA THR A 32 8.11 1.45 28.67
C THR A 32 7.69 2.89 28.98
N GLU A 33 8.55 3.86 28.71
CA GLU A 33 8.29 5.29 28.85
C GLU A 33 7.98 5.89 27.47
N ALA A 34 6.87 6.61 27.32
CA ALA A 34 6.58 7.30 26.06
C ALA A 34 7.48 8.54 25.90
N LEU A 35 8.16 8.68 24.76
CA LEU A 35 8.95 9.86 24.45
C LEU A 35 8.12 10.86 23.64
N ASN A 36 7.40 10.37 22.63
CA ASN A 36 6.46 11.13 21.81
C ASN A 36 5.42 10.19 21.16
N ALA A 37 4.66 10.71 20.19
CA ALA A 37 3.60 9.98 19.49
C ALA A 37 4.08 8.81 18.60
N GLU A 38 5.38 8.69 18.32
CA GLU A 38 5.96 7.66 17.45
C GLU A 38 7.05 6.83 18.14
N ARG A 39 7.58 7.30 19.26
CA ARG A 39 8.77 6.75 19.91
C ARG A 39 8.58 6.53 21.40
N CYS A 40 9.24 5.50 21.90
CA CYS A 40 9.25 5.18 23.32
C CYS A 40 10.62 4.68 23.76
N ARG A 41 10.90 4.82 25.05
CA ARG A 41 12.11 4.33 25.71
C ARG A 41 11.80 3.00 26.40
N GLU A 42 12.58 2.00 26.03
CA GLU A 42 12.55 0.66 26.58
C GLU A 42 13.75 0.48 27.51
N GLN A 43 13.50 0.19 28.79
CA GLN A 43 14.54 0.05 29.80
C GLN A 43 14.72 -1.42 30.20
N LEU A 44 15.93 -1.93 30.00
CA LEU A 44 16.32 -3.30 30.31
C LEU A 44 17.45 -3.30 31.34
N ASN A 45 17.17 -3.81 32.53
CA ASN A 45 18.18 -3.99 33.57
C ASN A 45 18.84 -5.37 33.41
N LEU A 46 20.10 -5.39 32.99
CA LEU A 46 20.92 -6.58 32.80
C LEU A 46 21.74 -6.86 34.05
N ILE A 47 21.79 -8.12 34.46
CA ILE A 47 22.62 -8.60 35.57
C ILE A 47 23.71 -9.50 34.97
N LEU A 48 24.95 -9.03 35.00
CA LEU A 48 26.10 -9.80 34.53
C LEU A 48 26.77 -10.49 35.73
N GLU A 49 27.07 -11.77 35.60
CA GLU A 49 27.80 -12.55 36.59
C GLU A 49 28.75 -13.51 35.88
N GLY A 50 30.05 -13.47 36.19
CA GLY A 50 31.04 -14.30 35.51
C GLY A 50 32.46 -13.81 35.68
N ASN A 51 33.38 -14.36 34.88
CA ASN A 51 34.76 -13.91 34.86
C ASN A 51 34.89 -12.56 34.11
N LYS A 52 35.95 -11.81 34.43
CA LYS A 52 36.20 -10.47 33.88
C LYS A 52 36.21 -10.45 32.35
N THR A 53 36.81 -11.46 31.72
CA THR A 53 36.92 -11.56 30.25
C THR A 53 35.55 -11.69 29.59
N ALA A 54 34.70 -12.59 30.09
CA ALA A 54 33.35 -12.79 29.56
C ALA A 54 32.47 -11.54 29.74
N THR A 55 32.59 -10.86 30.89
CA THR A 55 31.88 -9.60 31.15
C THR A 55 32.33 -8.51 30.18
N GLN A 56 33.64 -8.38 29.93
CA GLN A 56 34.17 -7.41 28.97
C GLN A 56 33.71 -7.72 27.55
N GLN A 57 33.75 -8.98 27.12
CA GLN A 57 33.27 -9.39 25.80
C GLN A 57 31.79 -9.06 25.59
N PHE A 58 30.95 -9.29 26.61
CA PHE A 58 29.54 -8.93 26.55
C PHE A 58 29.34 -7.41 26.40
N ILE A 59 30.06 -6.62 27.20
CA ILE A 59 29.98 -5.15 27.12
C ILE A 59 30.45 -4.64 25.76
N THR A 60 31.55 -5.17 25.23
CA THR A 60 32.05 -4.81 23.90
C THR A 60 31.04 -5.17 22.82
N ALA A 61 30.42 -6.36 22.88
CA ALA A 61 29.37 -6.74 21.93
C ALA A 61 28.16 -5.79 22.01
N LEU A 62 27.72 -5.43 23.21
CA LEU A 62 26.64 -4.47 23.41
C LEU A 62 27.01 -3.08 22.84
N GLN A 63 28.21 -2.58 23.11
CA GLN A 63 28.72 -1.32 22.54
C GLN A 63 28.73 -1.35 21.02
N THR A 64 29.26 -2.42 20.41
CA THR A 64 29.28 -2.60 18.95
C THR A 64 27.87 -2.56 18.36
N MET A 65 26.91 -3.22 19.00
CA MET A 65 25.51 -3.16 18.55
C MET A 65 24.95 -1.75 18.62
N LEU A 66 25.15 -1.03 19.71
CA LEU A 66 24.65 0.35 19.84
C LEU A 66 25.28 1.28 18.80
N THR A 67 26.60 1.18 18.56
CA THR A 67 27.26 1.95 17.50
C THR A 67 26.72 1.62 16.11
N LYS A 68 26.36 0.36 15.84
CA LYS A 68 25.73 -0.03 14.58
C LYS A 68 24.32 0.57 14.43
N ILE A 69 23.55 0.64 15.52
CA ILE A 69 22.23 1.30 15.53
C ILE A 69 22.41 2.79 15.21
N GLU A 70 23.34 3.47 15.88
CA GLU A 70 23.66 4.88 15.63
C GLU A 70 24.13 5.14 14.20
N ALA A 71 24.86 4.19 13.60
CA ALA A 71 25.27 4.23 12.19
C ALA A 71 24.12 3.97 11.19
N GLY A 72 22.89 3.77 11.68
CA GLY A 72 21.69 3.58 10.85
C GLY A 72 21.49 2.15 10.35
N GLN A 73 22.19 1.15 10.91
CA GLN A 73 21.92 -0.25 10.56
C GLN A 73 20.53 -0.66 11.05
N VAL A 74 19.87 -1.53 10.28
CA VAL A 74 18.57 -2.08 10.66
C VAL A 74 18.72 -2.86 11.97
N ALA A 75 17.93 -2.45 12.96
CA ALA A 75 17.97 -3.00 14.30
C ALA A 75 16.56 -3.26 14.84
N LEU A 76 16.38 -4.43 15.44
CA LEU A 76 15.10 -4.91 15.93
C LEU A 76 15.25 -5.41 17.37
N LEU A 77 14.31 -5.03 18.22
CA LEU A 77 14.06 -5.68 19.50
C LEU A 77 12.95 -6.71 19.27
N SER A 78 13.23 -7.99 19.51
CA SER A 78 12.23 -9.05 19.39
C SER A 78 11.85 -9.63 20.75
N ILE A 79 10.55 -9.81 21.01
CA ILE A 79 10.00 -10.31 22.27
C ILE A 79 9.02 -11.45 22.01
N ARG A 80 9.12 -12.50 22.82
CA ARG A 80 8.05 -13.49 22.99
C ARG A 80 7.55 -13.45 24.44
N PRO A 81 6.31 -12.99 24.71
CA PRO A 81 5.79 -12.85 26.08
C PRO A 81 5.72 -14.18 26.85
N GLN A 82 5.34 -15.27 26.16
CA GLN A 82 5.21 -16.61 26.73
C GLN A 82 5.47 -17.68 25.67
N ALA A 83 5.79 -18.90 26.09
CA ALA A 83 5.98 -20.01 25.18
C ALA A 83 4.72 -20.23 24.31
N GLY A 84 4.91 -20.40 23.00
CA GLY A 84 3.82 -20.55 22.02
C GLY A 84 3.19 -19.24 21.52
N ALA A 85 3.49 -18.09 22.13
CA ALA A 85 3.04 -16.80 21.61
C ALA A 85 3.82 -16.38 20.33
N PRO A 86 3.22 -15.55 19.46
CA PRO A 86 3.93 -14.99 18.31
C PRO A 86 5.14 -14.14 18.76
N LEU A 87 6.11 -14.01 17.85
CA LEU A 87 7.25 -13.12 18.05
C LEU A 87 6.83 -11.69 17.67
N TYR A 88 6.98 -10.76 18.61
CA TYR A 88 6.75 -9.34 18.41
C TYR A 88 8.07 -8.66 18.13
N GLU A 89 8.10 -7.73 17.18
CA GLU A 89 9.30 -6.97 16.83
C GLU A 89 9.05 -5.48 16.89
N SER A 90 10.04 -4.70 17.29
CA SER A 90 9.97 -3.24 17.26
C SER A 90 11.31 -2.69 16.80
N ARG A 91 11.28 -1.75 15.85
CA ARG A 91 12.49 -1.15 15.31
C ARG A 91 13.18 -0.31 16.39
N LEU A 92 14.47 -0.56 16.57
CA LEU A 92 15.36 0.24 17.38
C LEU A 92 15.86 1.44 16.57
N LEU A 93 15.84 2.60 17.20
CA LEU A 93 16.21 3.89 16.63
C LEU A 93 17.49 4.44 17.26
N GLY A 94 17.81 3.98 18.47
CA GLY A 94 18.99 4.38 19.22
C GLY A 94 19.05 3.65 20.55
N GLY A 95 20.10 3.89 21.31
CA GLY A 95 20.18 3.41 22.67
C GLY A 95 21.52 3.69 23.32
N GLU A 96 21.52 3.60 24.63
CA GLU A 96 22.70 3.79 25.47
C GLU A 96 22.65 2.81 26.65
N PHE A 97 23.76 2.67 27.37
CA PHE A 97 23.72 1.96 28.63
C PHE A 97 24.51 2.68 29.71
N THR A 98 24.05 2.51 30.94
CA THR A 98 24.68 3.05 32.14
C THR A 98 24.86 1.96 33.20
N TRP A 99 25.77 2.19 34.13
CA TRP A 99 25.97 1.29 35.26
C TRP A 99 24.84 1.47 36.28
N LEU A 100 24.27 0.38 36.78
CA LEU A 100 23.33 0.45 37.90
C LEU A 100 24.11 0.80 39.18
N VAL A 101 23.80 1.95 39.77
CA VAL A 101 24.44 2.41 41.01
C VAL A 101 24.28 1.37 42.12
N GLY A 102 25.37 1.03 42.80
CA GLY A 102 25.37 0.06 43.91
C GLY A 102 25.24 -1.41 43.47
N SER A 103 25.30 -1.72 42.18
CA SER A 103 25.16 -3.10 41.66
C SER A 103 26.46 -3.90 41.60
N VAL A 104 27.61 -3.27 41.90
CA VAL A 104 28.92 -3.92 41.82
C VAL A 104 29.08 -4.89 42.99
N GLN A 105 29.19 -6.17 42.66
CA GLN A 105 29.48 -7.26 43.58
C GLN A 105 30.80 -7.94 43.15
N PRO A 106 31.47 -8.71 44.03
CA PRO A 106 32.74 -9.36 43.71
C PRO A 106 32.75 -10.21 42.43
N ARG A 107 31.59 -10.67 41.95
CA ARG A 107 31.45 -11.47 40.73
C ARG A 107 30.36 -10.97 39.77
N GLY A 108 29.76 -9.81 40.02
CA GLY A 108 28.63 -9.36 39.23
C GLY A 108 28.50 -7.84 39.14
N VAL A 109 27.87 -7.39 38.07
CA VAL A 109 27.60 -5.97 37.82
C VAL A 109 26.26 -5.81 37.12
N GLY A 110 25.52 -4.77 37.50
CA GLY A 110 24.27 -4.39 36.87
C GLY A 110 24.49 -3.31 35.80
N ILE A 111 23.86 -3.50 34.65
CA ILE A 111 23.81 -2.53 33.55
C ILE A 111 22.35 -2.16 33.30
N ARG A 112 22.06 -0.88 33.10
CA ARG A 112 20.79 -0.42 32.54
C ARG A 112 21.02 -0.10 31.07
N LEU A 113 20.37 -0.85 30.20
CA LEU A 113 20.30 -0.60 28.78
C LEU A 113 19.00 0.17 28.49
N GLU A 114 19.12 1.35 27.92
CA GLU A 114 18.00 2.19 27.49
C GLU A 114 17.97 2.22 25.97
N LEU A 115 16.87 1.77 25.40
CA LEU A 115 16.69 1.65 23.96
C LEU A 115 15.57 2.57 23.51
N GLU A 116 15.82 3.40 22.49
CA GLU A 116 14.77 4.13 21.79
C GLU A 116 14.21 3.23 20.69
N ARG A 117 12.89 3.02 20.69
CA ARG A 117 12.20 2.20 19.70
C ARG A 117 10.92 2.86 19.21
N GLN A 118 10.40 2.39 18.08
CA GLN A 118 9.05 2.72 17.65
C GLN A 118 8.04 2.38 18.74
N ASN A 119 7.00 3.21 18.91
CA ASN A 119 6.00 3.05 19.97
C ASN A 119 4.95 1.96 19.70
N PHE A 120 5.27 1.01 18.83
CA PHE A 120 4.45 -0.14 18.52
C PHE A 120 5.32 -1.39 18.35
N TRP A 121 4.66 -2.53 18.40
CA TRP A 121 5.20 -3.85 18.08
C TRP A 121 4.54 -4.36 16.82
N GLU A 122 5.29 -5.05 15.99
CA GLU A 122 4.85 -5.68 14.77
C GLU A 122 4.83 -7.20 14.97
N LEU A 123 3.77 -7.84 14.49
CA LEU A 123 3.73 -9.29 14.32
C LEU A 123 4.45 -9.70 13.01
N PRO A 124 4.71 -11.00 12.80
CA PRO A 124 5.17 -11.48 11.51
C PRO A 124 4.15 -11.19 10.40
N TRP A 125 4.63 -11.16 9.16
CA TRP A 125 3.74 -11.13 8.00
C TRP A 125 2.80 -12.33 8.01
N MET A 126 1.51 -12.07 7.84
CA MET A 126 0.48 -13.10 7.75
C MET A 126 -0.36 -12.88 6.49
N PHE A 127 -0.77 -13.96 5.85
CA PHE A 127 -1.65 -13.88 4.69
C PHE A 127 -3.05 -13.43 5.12
N LEU A 128 -3.62 -12.50 4.36
CA LEU A 128 -4.99 -12.07 4.53
C LEU A 128 -5.95 -13.06 3.85
N PRO A 129 -7.01 -13.49 4.53
CA PRO A 129 -8.13 -14.15 3.86
C PRO A 129 -8.87 -13.14 2.98
N LEU A 130 -9.03 -13.49 1.71
CA LEU A 130 -9.64 -12.65 0.68
C LEU A 130 -10.84 -13.36 0.06
N SER A 131 -11.79 -12.56 -0.42
CA SER A 131 -12.97 -13.05 -1.15
C SER A 131 -13.24 -12.22 -2.40
N ASN A 132 -13.61 -12.90 -3.48
CA ASN A 132 -14.24 -12.34 -4.68
C ASN A 132 -15.08 -13.46 -5.37
N GLY A 133 -15.61 -13.24 -6.55
CA GLY A 133 -16.25 -14.25 -7.39
C GLY A 133 -15.39 -15.48 -7.72
N TYR A 134 -14.05 -15.38 -7.68
CA TYR A 134 -13.15 -16.52 -7.92
C TYR A 134 -12.81 -17.36 -6.68
N GLY A 135 -13.12 -16.89 -5.47
CA GLY A 135 -12.90 -17.65 -4.25
C GLY A 135 -13.33 -16.89 -3.00
N LYS A 136 -13.58 -17.62 -1.91
CA LYS A 136 -14.11 -17.05 -0.67
C LYS A 136 -13.23 -17.41 0.51
N ASP A 137 -12.94 -16.41 1.34
CA ASP A 137 -12.21 -16.51 2.60
C ASP A 137 -10.92 -17.34 2.49
N THR A 138 -10.15 -17.09 1.42
CA THR A 138 -8.96 -17.87 1.10
C THR A 138 -7.70 -17.04 1.28
N THR A 139 -6.67 -17.69 1.82
CA THR A 139 -5.32 -17.11 1.87
C THR A 139 -4.50 -17.49 0.64
N LEU A 140 -5.07 -18.19 -0.36
CA LEU A 140 -4.39 -18.51 -1.63
C LEU A 140 -4.51 -17.34 -2.61
N PRO A 141 -3.62 -17.24 -3.62
CA PRO A 141 -3.75 -16.21 -4.65
C PRO A 141 -5.10 -16.31 -5.39
N LEU A 142 -5.82 -15.19 -5.50
CA LEU A 142 -7.10 -15.07 -6.20
C LEU A 142 -6.92 -14.42 -7.56
N LEU A 143 -7.70 -14.86 -8.54
CA LEU A 143 -7.71 -14.24 -9.87
C LEU A 143 -8.38 -12.87 -9.81
N ILE A 144 -7.87 -11.95 -10.62
CA ILE A 144 -8.35 -10.58 -10.78
C ILE A 144 -8.36 -10.27 -12.27
N ASP A 145 -9.52 -9.84 -12.75
CA ASP A 145 -9.68 -9.34 -14.10
C ASP A 145 -9.24 -7.88 -14.17
N ASN A 146 -8.82 -7.42 -15.34
CA ASN A 146 -8.53 -6.01 -15.57
C ASN A 146 -9.81 -5.21 -15.92
N ARG A 147 -10.96 -5.62 -15.37
CA ARG A 147 -12.29 -5.03 -15.61
C ARG A 147 -13.17 -5.12 -14.37
N ALA A 148 -14.15 -4.23 -14.28
CA ALA A 148 -15.14 -4.22 -13.21
C ALA A 148 -16.52 -3.99 -13.82
N ASP A 149 -17.04 -5.03 -14.45
CA ASP A 149 -18.35 -5.05 -15.10
C ASP A 149 -18.96 -6.46 -14.96
N HIS A 150 -20.04 -6.75 -15.69
CA HIS A 150 -20.72 -8.04 -15.60
C HIS A 150 -19.90 -9.25 -16.09
N LEU A 151 -18.75 -9.02 -16.74
CA LEU A 151 -17.88 -10.08 -17.26
C LEU A 151 -16.68 -10.38 -16.36
N GLY A 152 -16.38 -9.53 -15.38
CA GLY A 152 -15.23 -9.71 -14.51
C GLY A 152 -15.13 -8.69 -13.40
N GLU A 153 -14.31 -9.00 -12.42
CA GLU A 153 -14.11 -8.18 -11.22
C GLU A 153 -12.62 -7.92 -11.01
N ASN A 154 -12.30 -6.68 -10.64
CA ASN A 154 -10.93 -6.25 -10.42
C ASN A 154 -10.63 -5.95 -8.95
N ASN A 155 -11.41 -6.54 -8.05
CA ASN A 155 -11.35 -6.25 -6.62
C ASN A 155 -11.40 -7.52 -5.77
N VAL A 156 -10.89 -7.41 -4.54
CA VAL A 156 -11.02 -8.42 -3.49
C VAL A 156 -11.43 -7.79 -2.18
N PHE A 157 -12.20 -8.53 -1.40
CA PHE A 157 -12.69 -8.12 -0.10
C PHE A 157 -11.97 -8.86 1.02
N CYS A 158 -11.67 -8.14 2.09
CA CYS A 158 -11.22 -8.70 3.35
C CYS A 158 -12.28 -8.37 4.42
N ALA A 159 -12.74 -9.39 5.15
CA ALA A 159 -13.70 -9.20 6.24
C ALA A 159 -13.04 -8.47 7.43
N ALA A 160 -13.87 -7.82 8.26
CA ALA A 160 -13.40 -7.10 9.43
C ALA A 160 -12.77 -8.02 10.50
N ASP A 161 -13.27 -9.25 10.59
CA ASP A 161 -12.96 -10.15 11.70
C ASP A 161 -11.60 -10.84 11.56
N GLY A 162 -10.97 -11.12 12.69
CA GLY A 162 -9.79 -12.00 12.75
C GLY A 162 -8.43 -11.35 12.48
N LEU A 163 -8.38 -10.04 12.18
CA LEU A 163 -7.12 -9.31 12.06
C LEU A 163 -6.60 -8.91 13.44
N PRO A 164 -5.44 -9.43 13.88
CA PRO A 164 -4.83 -8.99 15.13
C PRO A 164 -4.31 -7.56 14.99
N GLY A 165 -4.23 -6.80 16.09
CA GLY A 165 -3.67 -5.46 16.07
C GLY A 165 -4.61 -4.40 16.64
N ASP A 166 -4.05 -3.23 16.96
CA ASP A 166 -4.80 -2.04 17.39
C ASP A 166 -4.37 -0.77 16.64
N LEU A 167 -3.48 -0.91 15.66
CA LEU A 167 -2.97 0.16 14.80
C LEU A 167 -3.13 -0.22 13.33
N PRO A 168 -3.22 0.78 12.41
CA PRO A 168 -3.18 0.52 10.97
C PRO A 168 -1.99 -0.39 10.65
N ALA A 169 -2.07 -1.31 9.69
CA ALA A 169 -1.00 -2.25 9.41
C ALA A 169 -0.62 -2.17 7.93
N PRO A 170 0.68 -2.14 7.59
CA PRO A 170 1.09 -2.11 6.20
C PRO A 170 0.73 -3.42 5.51
N ILE A 171 0.38 -3.32 4.24
CA ILE A 171 0.10 -4.44 3.36
C ILE A 171 1.28 -4.67 2.42
N ARG A 172 1.56 -5.94 2.16
CA ARG A 172 2.39 -6.38 1.05
C ARG A 172 1.50 -7.10 0.05
N LEU A 173 1.50 -6.61 -1.18
CA LEU A 173 0.79 -7.22 -2.29
C LEU A 173 1.77 -8.08 -3.11
N LEU A 174 1.31 -9.28 -3.44
CA LEU A 174 2.00 -10.23 -4.31
C LEU A 174 1.13 -10.36 -5.58
N VAL A 175 1.70 -10.09 -6.74
CA VAL A 175 0.99 -10.17 -8.04
C VAL A 175 1.68 -11.20 -8.93
N TRP A 176 0.98 -12.26 -9.31
CA TRP A 176 1.46 -13.27 -10.24
C TRP A 176 1.03 -12.90 -11.66
N ASN A 177 1.99 -12.91 -12.57
CA ASN A 177 1.70 -12.95 -13.99
C ASN A 177 1.85 -14.40 -14.47
N ASP A 178 0.72 -15.08 -14.63
CA ASP A 178 0.66 -16.44 -15.16
C ASP A 178 0.23 -16.48 -16.64
N GLN A 179 0.22 -15.33 -17.32
CA GLN A 179 -0.20 -15.29 -18.70
C GLN A 179 0.82 -16.00 -19.60
N GLY A 180 0.37 -17.03 -20.31
CA GLY A 180 1.25 -17.92 -21.10
C GLY A 180 1.72 -17.34 -22.43
N ASP A 181 1.32 -16.12 -22.78
CA ASP A 181 1.57 -15.47 -24.08
C ASP A 181 2.86 -14.64 -24.13
N GLY A 182 3.64 -14.60 -23.04
CA GLY A 182 4.89 -13.84 -23.00
C GLY A 182 4.68 -12.35 -22.68
N VAL A 183 3.44 -11.93 -22.42
CA VAL A 183 3.12 -10.52 -22.21
C VAL A 183 3.45 -10.09 -20.79
N ALA A 184 4.21 -9.00 -20.68
CA ALA A 184 4.67 -8.47 -19.41
C ALA A 184 3.78 -7.32 -18.93
N VAL A 185 3.40 -7.38 -17.65
CA VAL A 185 2.70 -6.28 -16.97
C VAL A 185 3.72 -5.18 -16.66
N GLN A 186 3.35 -3.93 -16.98
CA GLN A 186 4.25 -2.77 -16.87
C GLN A 186 3.86 -1.89 -15.68
N HIS A 187 2.66 -1.32 -15.70
CA HIS A 187 2.14 -0.53 -14.60
C HIS A 187 1.08 -1.31 -13.86
N PHE A 188 1.09 -1.19 -12.54
CA PHE A 188 0.09 -1.81 -11.69
C PHE A 188 -0.35 -0.82 -10.62
N TYR A 189 -1.64 -0.54 -10.56
CA TYR A 189 -2.27 0.34 -9.59
C TYR A 189 -3.11 -0.50 -8.64
N ALA A 190 -2.96 -0.23 -7.35
CA ALA A 190 -3.77 -0.83 -6.31
C ALA A 190 -4.27 0.25 -5.37
N GLY A 191 -5.50 0.11 -4.88
CA GLY A 191 -5.94 0.89 -3.74
C GLY A 191 -6.88 0.15 -2.83
N LEU A 192 -7.12 0.76 -1.69
CA LEU A 192 -7.91 0.26 -0.60
C LEU A 192 -9.04 1.24 -0.33
N THR A 193 -10.25 0.71 -0.18
CA THR A 193 -11.41 1.44 0.32
C THR A 193 -11.93 0.73 1.57
N GLU A 194 -12.30 1.50 2.59
CA GLU A 194 -12.95 0.97 3.79
C GLU A 194 -14.32 0.38 3.45
N GLY A 195 -14.64 -0.77 4.04
CA GLY A 195 -15.87 -1.51 3.83
C GLY A 195 -15.82 -2.50 2.67
N GLU A 196 -16.98 -3.04 2.33
CA GLU A 196 -17.16 -4.00 1.22
C GLU A 196 -17.66 -3.31 -0.06
N THR A 197 -17.56 -1.98 -0.14
CA THR A 197 -17.98 -1.26 -1.34
C THR A 197 -16.90 -1.40 -2.42
N PRO A 198 -17.23 -1.95 -3.61
CA PRO A 198 -16.31 -1.97 -4.74
C PRO A 198 -15.94 -0.54 -5.19
N PRO A 199 -14.84 -0.38 -5.94
CA PRO A 199 -14.47 0.91 -6.50
C PRO A 199 -15.55 1.39 -7.48
N LEU A 200 -15.76 2.71 -7.57
CA LEU A 200 -16.62 3.28 -8.60
C LEU A 200 -15.87 3.29 -9.93
N VAL A 201 -16.49 2.77 -10.98
CA VAL A 201 -15.99 2.88 -12.35
C VAL A 201 -16.90 3.78 -13.16
N LEU A 202 -16.31 4.82 -13.73
CA LEU A 202 -16.96 5.71 -14.68
C LEU A 202 -16.72 5.16 -16.09
N GLU A 203 -17.66 4.34 -16.57
CA GLU A 203 -17.70 3.86 -17.95
C GLU A 203 -17.90 5.04 -18.91
N ALA A 204 -17.03 5.18 -19.89
CA ALA A 204 -17.03 6.37 -20.74
C ALA A 204 -18.24 6.40 -21.69
N GLU A 205 -18.73 5.25 -22.12
CA GLU A 205 -19.94 5.10 -22.93
C GLU A 205 -21.21 5.56 -22.20
N ASN A 206 -21.17 5.63 -20.86
CA ASN A 206 -22.24 6.15 -20.02
C ASN A 206 -22.11 7.66 -19.74
N ALA A 207 -21.08 8.33 -20.27
CA ALA A 207 -20.95 9.77 -20.16
C ALA A 207 -22.11 10.48 -20.88
N GLN A 208 -22.55 11.61 -20.35
CA GLN A 208 -23.61 12.41 -20.92
C GLN A 208 -23.25 12.86 -22.34
N ALA A 209 -24.19 12.67 -23.26
CA ALA A 209 -24.01 12.98 -24.67
C ALA A 209 -23.71 14.48 -24.88
N ASP A 210 -22.69 14.73 -25.69
CA ASP A 210 -22.25 16.02 -26.20
C ASP A 210 -22.16 15.89 -27.74
N PRO A 211 -22.45 16.94 -28.54
CA PRO A 211 -22.41 16.86 -30.00
C PRO A 211 -21.14 16.24 -30.60
N ASP A 212 -19.99 16.39 -29.93
CA ASP A 212 -18.70 15.87 -30.42
C ASP A 212 -18.26 14.57 -29.73
N LEU A 213 -19.15 13.96 -28.92
CA LEU A 213 -18.92 12.71 -28.21
C LEU A 213 -19.66 11.56 -28.91
N GLY A 214 -18.91 10.62 -29.47
CA GLY A 214 -19.43 9.37 -30.03
C GLY A 214 -19.18 8.18 -29.12
N VAL A 215 -20.05 7.17 -29.15
CA VAL A 215 -19.83 5.86 -28.53
C VAL A 215 -19.48 4.85 -29.62
N VAL A 216 -18.38 4.11 -29.44
CA VAL A 216 -17.90 3.09 -30.36
C VAL A 216 -17.99 1.73 -29.69
N VAL A 217 -18.73 0.81 -30.31
CA VAL A 217 -18.87 -0.57 -29.82
C VAL A 217 -17.54 -1.31 -30.00
N ASP A 218 -17.02 -1.85 -28.91
CA ASP A 218 -15.77 -2.59 -28.85
C ASP A 218 -15.82 -3.63 -27.72
N PRO A 219 -15.98 -4.93 -28.02
CA PRO A 219 -16.00 -5.99 -27.01
C PRO A 219 -14.74 -6.07 -26.14
N SER A 220 -13.63 -5.46 -26.57
CA SER A 220 -12.37 -5.36 -25.82
C SER A 220 -12.29 -4.12 -24.91
N SER A 221 -13.42 -3.51 -24.57
CA SER A 221 -13.52 -2.39 -23.62
C SER A 221 -14.34 -2.76 -22.38
N GLN A 222 -14.29 -1.94 -21.32
CA GLN A 222 -15.26 -2.01 -20.22
C GLN A 222 -16.66 -1.91 -20.83
N GLY A 223 -17.62 -2.67 -20.33
CA GLY A 223 -19.02 -2.56 -20.78
C GLY A 223 -19.28 -2.90 -22.25
N GLY A 224 -18.25 -3.20 -23.05
CA GLY A 224 -18.32 -3.51 -24.48
C GLY A 224 -18.32 -2.29 -25.41
N ALA A 225 -17.99 -1.09 -24.92
CA ALA A 225 -17.86 0.10 -25.74
C ALA A 225 -16.83 1.08 -25.16
N TYR A 226 -16.47 2.10 -25.93
CA TYR A 226 -15.68 3.24 -25.44
C TYR A 226 -16.23 4.54 -26.00
N ALA A 227 -15.90 5.66 -25.37
CA ALA A 227 -16.28 6.98 -25.86
C ALA A 227 -15.13 7.66 -26.61
N LEU A 228 -15.46 8.25 -27.75
CA LEU A 228 -14.55 8.98 -28.62
C LEU A 228 -14.99 10.44 -28.66
N LYS A 229 -14.24 11.31 -27.98
CA LYS A 229 -14.39 12.76 -28.09
C LYS A 229 -13.50 13.29 -29.21
N GLN A 230 -14.09 14.03 -30.14
CA GLN A 230 -13.35 14.80 -31.13
C GLN A 230 -13.42 16.28 -30.78
N GLY A 231 -12.38 17.03 -31.13
CA GLY A 231 -12.34 18.45 -30.82
C GLY A 231 -11.29 19.19 -31.62
N SER A 232 -11.39 20.51 -31.63
CA SER A 232 -10.42 21.40 -32.26
C SER A 232 -10.32 22.71 -31.49
N GLY A 233 -9.11 23.26 -31.36
CA GLY A 233 -8.89 24.57 -30.75
C GLY A 233 -8.00 24.50 -29.50
N GLN A 234 -7.75 25.67 -28.91
CA GLN A 234 -6.97 25.83 -27.67
C GLN A 234 -7.83 26.05 -26.44
N ASP A 235 -9.15 26.18 -26.60
CA ASP A 235 -10.03 26.46 -25.48
C ASP A 235 -10.29 25.18 -24.67
N ALA A 236 -10.45 25.37 -23.36
CA ALA A 236 -10.86 24.30 -22.46
C ALA A 236 -12.21 23.73 -22.88
N MET A 237 -12.32 22.41 -22.91
CA MET A 237 -13.58 21.72 -23.22
C MET A 237 -13.85 20.57 -22.27
N CYS A 238 -15.13 20.32 -22.00
CA CYS A 238 -15.56 19.12 -21.30
C CYS A 238 -15.34 17.90 -22.23
N LEU A 239 -14.48 17.00 -21.79
CA LEU A 239 -14.21 15.75 -22.49
C LEU A 239 -15.32 14.73 -22.21
N MET A 240 -15.72 14.61 -20.94
CA MET A 240 -16.70 13.63 -20.46
C MET A 240 -17.43 14.18 -19.23
N SER A 241 -18.70 13.81 -19.04
CA SER A 241 -19.54 14.20 -17.90
C SER A 241 -20.34 13.01 -17.40
N TRP A 242 -20.28 12.70 -16.11
CA TRP A 242 -21.01 11.61 -15.48
C TRP A 242 -21.92 12.14 -14.37
N GLN A 243 -23.12 11.57 -14.26
CA GLN A 243 -23.95 11.69 -13.06
C GLN A 243 -23.67 10.49 -12.16
N VAL A 244 -23.27 10.77 -10.92
CA VAL A 244 -23.08 9.78 -9.86
C VAL A 244 -24.32 9.83 -8.97
N ASP A 245 -24.96 8.68 -8.80
CA ASP A 245 -26.18 8.62 -8.02
C ASP A 245 -25.90 8.83 -6.52
N ALA A 246 -26.95 9.17 -5.76
CA ALA A 246 -26.83 9.46 -4.35
C ALA A 246 -26.41 8.25 -3.49
N ALA A 247 -26.62 7.01 -3.96
CA ALA A 247 -26.23 5.80 -3.25
C ALA A 247 -24.72 5.53 -3.41
N GLU A 248 -24.20 5.65 -4.63
CA GLU A 248 -22.78 5.56 -4.95
C GLU A 248 -22.00 6.67 -4.27
N TRP A 249 -22.45 7.93 -4.41
CA TRP A 249 -21.81 9.07 -3.75
C TRP A 249 -21.73 8.87 -2.23
N ARG A 250 -22.73 8.22 -1.59
CA ARG A 250 -22.68 7.95 -0.15
C ARG A 250 -21.48 7.12 0.28
N ASN A 251 -21.03 6.21 -0.57
CA ASN A 251 -19.90 5.36 -0.26
C ASN A 251 -18.55 6.11 -0.32
N PHE A 252 -18.52 7.23 -1.06
CA PHE A 252 -17.31 8.01 -1.30
C PHE A 252 -17.35 9.43 -0.72
N ALA A 253 -18.45 9.85 -0.11
CA ALA A 253 -18.64 11.19 0.43
C ALA A 253 -17.49 11.59 1.38
N GLY A 254 -16.88 12.76 1.13
CA GLY A 254 -15.75 13.27 1.90
C GLY A 254 -14.41 12.59 1.64
N LYS A 255 -14.35 11.58 0.75
CA LYS A 255 -13.11 10.89 0.39
C LYS A 255 -12.45 11.56 -0.81
N THR A 256 -11.12 11.54 -0.81
CA THR A 256 -10.34 11.92 -1.98
C THR A 256 -10.13 10.71 -2.88
N MET A 257 -10.31 10.91 -4.18
CA MET A 257 -10.16 9.87 -5.18
C MET A 257 -8.94 10.13 -6.04
N PHE A 258 -8.29 9.04 -6.40
CA PHE A 258 -7.21 8.88 -7.34
C PHE A 258 -7.76 8.19 -8.59
N PRO A 259 -8.08 8.93 -9.66
CA PRO A 259 -8.68 8.35 -10.85
C PRO A 259 -7.61 7.78 -11.78
N VAL A 260 -7.83 6.57 -12.28
CA VAL A 260 -6.98 5.92 -13.28
C VAL A 260 -7.80 5.68 -14.54
N ALA A 261 -7.42 6.35 -15.62
CA ALA A 261 -8.09 6.26 -16.91
C ALA A 261 -7.45 5.22 -17.81
N ARG A 262 -8.29 4.35 -18.38
CA ARG A 262 -7.94 3.47 -19.49
C ARG A 262 -8.36 4.13 -20.80
N LEU A 263 -7.41 4.37 -21.67
CA LEU A 263 -7.59 4.95 -23.00
C LEU A 263 -7.52 3.85 -24.07
N LYS A 264 -8.29 4.02 -25.15
CA LYS A 264 -8.20 3.17 -26.35
C LYS A 264 -7.22 3.71 -27.38
N LEU A 265 -6.89 5.00 -27.28
CA LEU A 265 -5.84 5.65 -28.06
C LEU A 265 -4.94 6.43 -27.11
N THR A 266 -3.65 6.50 -27.42
CA THR A 266 -2.72 7.33 -26.65
C THR A 266 -3.21 8.76 -26.60
N ALA A 267 -3.09 9.40 -25.43
CA ALA A 267 -3.48 10.80 -25.28
C ALA A 267 -2.82 11.69 -26.35
N PRO A 268 -3.55 12.67 -26.90
CA PRO A 268 -2.96 13.69 -27.76
C PRO A 268 -1.76 14.38 -27.08
N PRO A 269 -0.72 14.77 -27.85
CA PRO A 269 0.41 15.52 -27.30
C PRO A 269 -0.04 16.80 -26.61
N ASP A 270 0.60 17.12 -25.49
CA ASP A 270 0.30 18.30 -24.66
C ASP A 270 -1.18 18.47 -24.27
N LEU A 271 -1.90 17.36 -24.06
CA LEU A 271 -3.22 17.38 -23.43
C LEU A 271 -3.10 17.55 -21.92
N TRP A 272 -3.59 18.68 -21.43
CA TRP A 272 -3.80 18.95 -20.01
C TRP A 272 -5.23 18.58 -19.64
N VAL A 273 -5.42 17.96 -18.48
CA VAL A 273 -6.72 17.54 -17.98
C VAL A 273 -6.92 17.93 -16.52
N TRP A 274 -8.18 18.12 -16.13
CA TRP A 274 -8.60 18.36 -14.75
C TRP A 274 -10.05 17.94 -14.55
N TRP A 275 -10.45 17.80 -13.29
CA TRP A 275 -11.82 17.51 -12.89
C TRP A 275 -12.53 18.76 -12.44
N GLN A 276 -13.81 18.85 -12.80
CA GLN A 276 -14.78 19.73 -12.16
C GLN A 276 -15.88 18.90 -11.51
N VAL A 277 -16.17 19.21 -10.26
CA VAL A 277 -17.18 18.50 -9.45
C VAL A 277 -18.33 19.46 -9.17
N TYR A 278 -19.55 19.02 -9.45
CA TYR A 278 -20.77 19.80 -9.33
C TYR A 278 -21.77 19.15 -8.37
N GLN A 279 -22.37 19.97 -7.52
CA GLN A 279 -23.52 19.62 -6.67
C GLN A 279 -24.55 20.75 -6.83
N GLY A 280 -25.28 20.74 -7.94
CA GLY A 280 -26.14 21.86 -8.38
C GLY A 280 -25.36 23.07 -8.90
N ALA A 281 -24.23 23.41 -8.28
CA ALA A 281 -23.24 24.38 -8.74
C ALA A 281 -21.82 23.76 -8.66
N LEU A 282 -20.83 24.40 -9.30
CA LEU A 282 -19.43 23.98 -9.21
C LEU A 282 -18.95 24.08 -7.76
N VAL A 283 -18.51 22.96 -7.19
CA VAL A 283 -18.00 22.89 -5.81
C VAL A 283 -16.48 22.76 -5.76
N GLN A 284 -15.87 22.16 -6.77
CA GLN A 284 -14.43 21.93 -6.80
C GLN A 284 -13.90 21.84 -8.23
N THR A 285 -12.68 22.35 -8.41
CA THR A 285 -11.82 22.08 -9.56
C THR A 285 -10.53 21.43 -9.05
N SER A 286 -10.08 20.33 -9.65
CA SER A 286 -8.79 19.73 -9.32
C SER A 286 -7.62 20.56 -9.86
N LEU A 287 -6.39 20.15 -9.56
CA LEU A 287 -5.22 20.63 -10.28
C LEU A 287 -5.28 20.16 -11.74
N GLU A 288 -4.67 20.95 -12.62
CA GLU A 288 -4.43 20.57 -14.02
C GLU A 288 -3.15 19.72 -14.09
N GLU A 289 -3.23 18.58 -14.78
CA GLU A 289 -2.05 17.76 -15.06
C GLU A 289 -1.96 17.43 -16.55
N ARG A 290 -0.72 17.42 -17.07
CA ARG A 290 -0.46 16.96 -18.43
C ARG A 290 -0.46 15.45 -18.47
N LEU A 291 -1.24 14.87 -19.37
CA LEU A 291 -1.23 13.42 -19.58
C LEU A 291 0.09 12.96 -20.23
N PRO A 292 0.69 11.87 -19.75
CA PRO A 292 1.82 11.24 -20.41
C PRO A 292 1.49 10.82 -21.85
N GLU A 293 2.40 11.12 -22.76
CA GLU A 293 2.32 10.63 -24.14
C GLU A 293 2.62 9.12 -24.17
N ASN A 294 2.06 8.43 -25.17
CA ASN A 294 2.34 7.00 -25.45
C ASN A 294 1.94 6.02 -24.33
N ARG A 295 0.93 6.35 -23.53
CA ARG A 295 0.35 5.44 -22.53
C ARG A 295 -1.14 5.28 -22.73
N LEU A 296 -1.63 4.06 -22.54
CA LEU A 296 -3.05 3.74 -22.52
C LEU A 296 -3.62 3.73 -21.10
N LEU A 297 -2.83 3.43 -20.09
CA LEU A 297 -3.24 3.58 -18.69
C LEU A 297 -2.60 4.83 -18.09
N ASN A 298 -3.44 5.76 -17.65
CA ASN A 298 -2.99 7.07 -17.17
C ASN A 298 -3.61 7.42 -15.83
N ARG A 299 -2.78 7.92 -14.92
CA ARG A 299 -3.27 8.64 -13.75
C ARG A 299 -3.88 9.97 -14.19
N LEU A 300 -5.05 10.29 -13.66
CA LEU A 300 -5.66 11.61 -13.76
C LEU A 300 -5.48 12.39 -12.44
N PRO A 301 -5.66 13.73 -12.45
CA PRO A 301 -5.61 14.51 -11.22
C PRO A 301 -6.61 14.02 -10.17
N SER A 302 -6.19 14.02 -8.90
CA SER A 302 -7.07 13.69 -7.78
C SER A 302 -8.15 14.76 -7.57
N PHE A 303 -9.32 14.34 -7.10
CA PHE A 303 -10.40 15.24 -6.69
C PHE A 303 -11.09 14.70 -5.42
N HIS A 304 -11.84 15.55 -4.72
CA HIS A 304 -12.54 15.15 -3.51
C HIS A 304 -14.03 15.02 -3.79
N PHE A 305 -14.64 13.95 -3.30
CA PHE A 305 -16.09 13.88 -3.22
C PHE A 305 -16.57 14.84 -2.11
N PRO A 306 -17.57 15.70 -2.39
CA PRO A 306 -18.12 16.56 -1.35
C PRO A 306 -18.73 15.73 -0.22
N PHE A 307 -18.70 16.28 1.00
CA PHE A 307 -19.33 15.65 2.16
C PHE A 307 -20.85 15.61 1.98
N MET A 308 -21.47 14.52 2.44
CA MET A 308 -22.91 14.47 2.64
C MET A 308 -23.24 14.74 4.10
N LEU A 309 -24.05 15.77 4.34
CA LEU A 309 -24.59 16.05 5.66
C LEU A 309 -25.77 15.10 5.92
N GLU A 310 -25.67 14.31 7.00
CA GLU A 310 -26.75 13.43 7.43
C GLU A 310 -28.05 14.21 7.69
N GLY A 311 -29.19 13.66 7.27
CA GLY A 311 -30.51 14.25 7.49
C GLY A 311 -30.91 15.37 6.54
N ILE A 312 -30.02 15.82 5.64
CA ILE A 312 -30.37 16.72 4.55
C ILE A 312 -30.70 15.88 3.32
N SER A 313 -31.95 15.98 2.84
CA SER A 313 -32.32 15.46 1.53
C SER A 313 -31.61 16.28 0.45
N ILE A 314 -30.49 15.76 -0.05
CA ILE A 314 -29.79 16.35 -1.19
C ILE A 314 -30.57 15.93 -2.44
N SER A 315 -31.25 16.88 -3.07
CA SER A 315 -32.11 16.63 -4.22
C SER A 315 -31.36 16.71 -5.56
N GLY A 316 -30.04 16.55 -5.57
CA GLY A 316 -29.21 16.70 -6.76
C GLY A 316 -28.20 15.57 -6.86
N ASP A 317 -28.17 14.94 -8.03
CA ASP A 317 -27.11 14.01 -8.41
C ASP A 317 -25.78 14.76 -8.45
N LEU A 318 -24.72 14.09 -7.99
CA LEU A 318 -23.38 14.64 -8.11
C LEU A 318 -22.95 14.52 -9.57
N ARG A 319 -22.42 15.58 -10.16
CA ARG A 319 -21.89 15.52 -11.52
C ARG A 319 -20.37 15.68 -11.52
N LEU A 320 -19.70 14.75 -12.17
CA LEU A 320 -18.25 14.73 -12.36
C LEU A 320 -17.96 15.04 -13.83
N GLU A 321 -17.14 16.05 -14.09
CA GLU A 321 -16.74 16.41 -15.45
C GLU A 321 -15.23 16.33 -15.59
N LEU A 322 -14.76 15.56 -16.58
CA LEU A 322 -13.37 15.57 -17.01
C LEU A 322 -13.21 16.62 -18.09
N TRP A 323 -12.38 17.61 -17.83
CA TRP A 323 -12.06 18.69 -18.76
C TRP A 323 -10.67 18.49 -19.35
N GLY A 324 -10.47 19.04 -20.54
CA GLY A 324 -9.20 19.01 -21.23
C GLY A 324 -8.91 20.26 -22.05
N GLN A 325 -7.63 20.54 -22.22
CA GLN A 325 -7.12 21.62 -23.05
C GLN A 325 -5.83 21.19 -23.75
N LEU A 326 -5.70 21.51 -25.03
CA LEU A 326 -4.45 21.37 -25.77
C LEU A 326 -3.66 22.68 -25.72
N ALA A 327 -2.34 22.58 -25.58
CA ALA A 327 -1.46 23.75 -25.65
C ALA A 327 -1.45 24.41 -27.05
N ALA A 328 -1.62 23.61 -28.11
CA ALA A 328 -1.62 24.08 -29.49
C ALA A 328 -2.99 23.82 -30.15
N GLY A 329 -3.50 24.79 -30.92
CA GLY A 329 -4.82 24.72 -31.56
C GLY A 329 -4.88 23.69 -32.69
N GLN A 330 -4.91 22.42 -32.32
CA GLN A 330 -4.93 21.27 -33.22
C GLN A 330 -6.25 20.50 -33.05
N THR A 331 -6.61 19.75 -34.10
CA THR A 331 -7.67 18.75 -33.99
C THR A 331 -7.16 17.56 -33.21
N PHE A 332 -8.00 16.97 -32.35
CA PHE A 332 -7.62 15.79 -31.60
C PHE A 332 -8.74 14.75 -31.50
N SER A 333 -8.35 13.56 -31.07
CA SER A 333 -9.24 12.47 -30.71
C SER A 333 -8.83 11.96 -29.34
N PHE A 334 -9.79 11.91 -28.42
CA PHE A 334 -9.61 11.37 -27.09
C PHE A 334 -10.54 10.17 -26.93
N ALA A 335 -9.95 8.97 -26.91
CA ALA A 335 -10.69 7.72 -26.83
C ALA A 335 -10.55 7.14 -25.42
N LEU A 336 -11.58 7.28 -24.61
CA LEU A 336 -11.62 6.83 -23.21
C LEU A 336 -12.50 5.58 -23.13
N ASP A 337 -12.00 4.55 -22.47
CA ASP A 337 -12.74 3.33 -22.16
C ASP A 337 -13.47 3.51 -20.82
N ALA A 338 -12.69 3.67 -19.73
CA ALA A 338 -13.26 3.86 -18.41
C ALA A 338 -12.29 4.63 -17.49
N VAL A 339 -12.82 5.23 -16.43
CA VAL A 339 -12.04 5.78 -15.32
C VAL A 339 -12.37 5.03 -14.05
N GLN A 340 -11.36 4.44 -13.42
CA GLN A 340 -11.50 3.77 -12.16
C GLN A 340 -11.14 4.71 -11.01
N LEU A 341 -12.04 4.87 -10.04
CA LEU A 341 -11.82 5.75 -8.90
C LEU A 341 -11.28 4.96 -7.72
N ILE A 342 -10.00 5.17 -7.41
CA ILE A 342 -9.28 4.52 -6.32
C ILE A 342 -9.20 5.48 -5.12
N GLY A 343 -9.28 5.04 -3.86
CA GLY A 343 -9.14 5.94 -2.71
C GLY A 343 -7.71 6.51 -2.57
N GLU A 344 -7.56 7.85 -2.49
CA GLU A 344 -6.24 8.52 -2.49
C GLU A 344 -5.45 8.34 -1.18
N SER A 345 -6.11 8.14 -0.05
CA SER A 345 -5.42 7.99 1.24
C SER A 345 -4.67 6.66 1.37
N THR A 346 -5.02 5.66 0.56
CA THR A 346 -4.48 4.30 0.61
C THR A 346 -4.40 3.69 -0.78
N TRP A 347 -3.46 4.16 -1.58
CA TRP A 347 -3.10 3.57 -2.86
C TRP A 347 -1.59 3.41 -3.01
N LEU A 348 -1.23 2.54 -3.95
CA LEU A 348 0.12 2.42 -4.45
C LEU A 348 0.10 2.09 -5.95
N ALA A 349 1.14 2.51 -6.65
CA ALA A 349 1.41 2.11 -8.02
C ALA A 349 2.83 1.57 -8.14
N ALA A 350 2.98 0.51 -8.92
CA ALA A 350 4.25 0.05 -9.44
C ALA A 350 4.47 0.70 -10.81
N VAL A 351 5.50 1.54 -10.92
CA VAL A 351 5.93 2.12 -12.20
C VAL A 351 7.25 1.45 -12.60
N PRO A 352 7.36 0.93 -13.83
CA PRO A 352 8.52 0.14 -14.24
C PRO A 352 9.79 1.00 -14.23
N LEU A 353 10.86 0.44 -13.66
CA LEU A 353 12.22 0.94 -13.84
C LEU A 353 12.69 0.66 -15.29
N PRO A 354 13.83 1.20 -15.75
CA PRO A 354 14.43 0.73 -17.00
C PRO A 354 14.61 -0.79 -16.98
N GLU A 355 14.08 -1.49 -17.99
CA GLU A 355 14.00 -2.97 -18.06
C GLU A 355 13.14 -3.65 -16.97
N GLY A 356 12.47 -2.86 -16.14
CA GLY A 356 11.50 -3.27 -15.17
C GLY A 356 10.20 -3.70 -15.83
N ASN A 357 9.81 -4.96 -15.66
CA ASN A 357 8.51 -5.48 -16.07
C ASN A 357 8.21 -6.70 -15.19
N LEU A 358 6.94 -7.04 -15.04
CA LEU A 358 6.50 -8.30 -14.47
C LEU A 358 6.28 -9.32 -15.59
N PHE A 359 7.26 -10.19 -15.82
CA PHE A 359 7.18 -11.20 -16.88
C PHE A 359 6.35 -12.42 -16.44
N PRO A 360 5.85 -13.21 -17.40
CA PRO A 360 5.22 -14.49 -17.09
C PRO A 360 6.10 -15.42 -16.25
N GLY A 361 5.51 -16.04 -15.24
CA GLY A 361 6.23 -16.91 -14.30
C GLY A 361 7.01 -16.15 -13.22
N GLU A 362 6.75 -14.85 -13.05
CA GLU A 362 7.27 -14.03 -11.97
C GLU A 362 6.16 -13.56 -11.02
N ILE A 363 6.57 -13.13 -9.83
CA ILE A 363 5.74 -12.51 -8.81
C ILE A 363 6.27 -11.11 -8.56
N LEU A 364 5.45 -10.08 -8.76
CA LEU A 364 5.75 -8.73 -8.33
C LEU A 364 5.43 -8.61 -6.83
N VAL A 365 6.42 -8.23 -6.03
CA VAL A 365 6.29 -8.04 -4.58
C VAL A 365 6.29 -6.55 -4.25
N MET A 366 5.12 -6.05 -3.85
CA MET A 366 4.85 -4.64 -3.56
C MET A 366 4.66 -4.47 -2.05
N ASP A 367 5.75 -4.16 -1.35
CA ASP A 367 5.72 -3.88 0.09
C ASP A 367 5.46 -2.39 0.34
N SER A 368 4.38 -2.06 1.03
CA SER A 368 4.00 -0.66 1.31
C SER A 368 5.09 0.13 2.05
N LEU A 369 5.98 -0.55 2.77
CA LEU A 369 7.10 0.06 3.49
C LEU A 369 8.33 0.32 2.62
N SER A 370 8.40 -0.25 1.41
CA SER A 370 9.55 -0.12 0.50
C SER A 370 9.32 0.94 -0.57
N GLU A 371 10.37 1.62 -1.00
CA GLU A 371 10.32 2.60 -2.10
C GLU A 371 10.52 1.96 -3.48
N VAL A 372 11.06 0.74 -3.50
CA VAL A 372 11.31 -0.04 -4.71
C VAL A 372 10.69 -1.41 -4.53
N PHE A 373 10.09 -1.91 -5.60
CA PHE A 373 9.50 -3.24 -5.69
C PHE A 373 10.39 -4.16 -6.53
N PHE A 374 10.25 -5.46 -6.29
CA PHE A 374 11.04 -6.47 -6.97
C PHE A 374 10.15 -7.55 -7.57
N CYS A 375 10.60 -8.12 -8.68
CA CYS A 375 10.06 -9.36 -9.22
C CYS A 375 10.85 -10.54 -8.64
N GLN A 376 10.13 -11.60 -8.29
CA GLN A 376 10.68 -12.89 -7.90
C GLN A 376 10.32 -13.92 -8.96
N ASN A 377 11.32 -14.61 -9.53
CA ASN A 377 11.05 -15.72 -10.43
C ASN A 377 10.54 -16.95 -9.66
N ILE A 378 9.44 -17.54 -10.10
CA ILE A 378 8.77 -18.64 -9.38
C ILE A 378 9.62 -19.93 -9.37
N ASN A 379 10.46 -20.16 -10.39
CA ASN A 379 11.21 -21.39 -10.54
C ASN A 379 12.52 -21.40 -9.75
N ASN A 380 13.27 -20.29 -9.77
CA ASN A 380 14.61 -20.22 -9.17
C ASN A 380 14.71 -19.23 -8.00
N GLN A 381 13.62 -18.55 -7.65
CA GLN A 381 13.53 -17.56 -6.56
C GLN A 381 14.47 -16.35 -6.70
N ALA A 382 15.07 -16.14 -7.88
CA ALA A 382 15.91 -14.98 -8.14
C ALA A 382 15.09 -13.69 -8.00
N LEU A 383 15.68 -12.69 -7.34
CA LEU A 383 15.07 -11.39 -7.09
C LEU A 383 15.69 -10.33 -8.01
N ARG A 384 14.85 -9.45 -8.54
CA ARG A 384 15.29 -8.32 -9.38
C ARG A 384 14.46 -7.08 -9.06
N TYR A 385 15.11 -5.95 -8.80
CA TYR A 385 14.41 -4.67 -8.72
C TYR A 385 13.75 -4.37 -10.07
N SER A 386 12.46 -4.09 -10.05
CA SER A 386 11.65 -4.00 -11.26
C SER A 386 10.81 -2.74 -11.33
N HIS A 387 10.28 -2.25 -10.20
CA HIS A 387 9.39 -1.10 -10.21
C HIS A 387 9.73 -0.13 -9.08
N GLN A 388 9.46 1.15 -9.30
CA GLN A 388 9.43 2.17 -8.27
C GLN A 388 8.03 2.27 -7.68
N LYS A 389 7.93 2.47 -6.37
CA LYS A 389 6.66 2.81 -5.71
C LYS A 389 6.28 4.25 -5.99
N ILE A 390 5.02 4.47 -6.35
CA ILE A 390 4.36 5.77 -6.23
C ILE A 390 3.14 5.60 -5.32
N GLY A 391 2.86 6.58 -4.46
CA GLY A 391 1.74 6.55 -3.52
C GLY A 391 2.16 6.23 -2.08
N ALA A 392 1.20 6.36 -1.15
CA ALA A 392 1.44 6.24 0.29
C ALA A 392 1.57 4.78 0.79
N GLY A 393 1.21 3.82 -0.05
CA GLY A 393 1.10 2.41 0.34
C GLY A 393 -0.33 2.03 0.76
N LEU A 394 -0.53 0.74 0.95
CA LEU A 394 -1.80 0.16 1.40
C LEU A 394 -1.70 -0.08 2.91
N TRP A 395 -2.64 0.50 3.66
CA TRP A 395 -2.67 0.45 5.13
C TRP A 395 -4.03 -0.03 5.60
N LEU A 396 -4.07 -1.23 6.17
CA LEU A 396 -5.30 -1.84 6.64
C LEU A 396 -5.52 -1.54 8.12
N PHE A 397 -6.69 -1.00 8.47
CA PHE A 397 -7.06 -0.82 9.86
C PHE A 397 -7.59 -2.14 10.44
N PRO A 398 -7.15 -2.54 11.65
CA PRO A 398 -7.62 -3.76 12.28
C PRO A 398 -9.11 -3.63 12.59
N HIS A 399 -9.83 -4.76 12.55
CA HIS A 399 -11.28 -4.82 12.83
C HIS A 399 -12.16 -4.03 11.86
N GLN A 400 -11.67 -3.72 10.65
CA GLN A 400 -12.44 -3.06 9.60
C GLN A 400 -12.41 -3.92 8.34
N ALA A 401 -13.59 -4.06 7.71
CA ALA A 401 -13.67 -4.66 6.39
C ALA A 401 -13.02 -3.72 5.38
N ALA A 402 -12.46 -4.28 4.32
CA ALA A 402 -11.86 -3.48 3.26
C ALA A 402 -11.97 -4.12 1.89
N CYS A 403 -12.04 -3.27 0.87
CA CYS A 403 -12.03 -3.65 -0.54
C CYS A 403 -10.73 -3.15 -1.18
N PHE A 404 -9.99 -4.06 -1.77
CA PHE A 404 -8.80 -3.77 -2.56
C PHE A 404 -9.17 -3.80 -4.04
N SER A 405 -8.76 -2.79 -4.80
CA SER A 405 -9.07 -2.63 -6.23
C SER A 405 -7.79 -2.56 -7.04
N PHE A 406 -7.81 -3.10 -8.25
CA PHE A 406 -6.61 -3.26 -9.06
C PHE A 406 -6.83 -2.86 -10.53
N VAL A 407 -5.81 -2.22 -11.12
CA VAL A 407 -5.77 -1.92 -12.56
C VAL A 407 -4.35 -2.08 -13.04
N PHE A 408 -4.16 -2.62 -14.22
CA PHE A 408 -2.83 -2.76 -14.77
C PHE A 408 -2.82 -2.61 -16.28
N ASP A 409 -1.63 -2.37 -16.82
CA ASP A 409 -1.39 -2.41 -18.25
C ASP A 409 -0.23 -3.32 -18.60
N GLU A 410 -0.16 -3.64 -19.88
CA GLU A 410 0.86 -4.45 -20.52
C GLU A 410 1.51 -3.60 -21.61
N ALA A 411 2.67 -4.05 -22.12
CA ALA A 411 3.40 -3.31 -23.16
C ALA A 411 2.56 -3.05 -24.44
N GLU A 412 1.62 -3.95 -24.73
CA GLU A 412 0.76 -3.89 -25.92
C GLU A 412 -0.54 -3.12 -25.69
N GLY A 413 -0.87 -2.83 -24.43
CA GLY A 413 -2.03 -2.01 -24.07
C GLY A 413 -2.64 -2.35 -22.72
N CYS A 414 -3.82 -1.81 -22.48
CA CYS A 414 -4.60 -2.06 -21.28
C CYS A 414 -5.88 -2.78 -21.71
N PHE A 415 -5.86 -4.11 -21.65
CA PHE A 415 -6.96 -4.95 -22.13
C PHE A 415 -7.81 -5.44 -20.95
N PRO A 416 -9.15 -5.25 -20.97
CA PRO A 416 -10.03 -5.65 -19.86
C PRO A 416 -10.09 -7.16 -19.59
N GLU A 417 -9.88 -7.99 -20.61
CA GLU A 417 -9.92 -9.45 -20.52
C GLU A 417 -8.67 -10.07 -19.88
N LYS A 418 -7.64 -9.26 -19.63
CA LYS A 418 -6.39 -9.72 -19.06
C LYS A 418 -6.55 -9.98 -17.58
N GLN A 419 -5.77 -10.94 -17.08
CA GLN A 419 -5.90 -11.43 -15.72
C GLN A 419 -4.53 -11.55 -15.04
N VAL A 420 -4.53 -11.34 -13.73
CA VAL A 420 -3.42 -11.66 -12.83
C VAL A 420 -3.97 -12.39 -11.62
N ARG A 421 -3.10 -13.03 -10.83
CA ARG A 421 -3.49 -13.44 -9.48
C ARG A 421 -2.88 -12.52 -8.44
N VAL A 422 -3.62 -12.26 -7.38
CA VAL A 422 -3.19 -11.42 -6.26
C VAL A 422 -3.27 -12.18 -4.94
N GLN A 423 -2.35 -11.89 -4.04
CA GLN A 423 -2.37 -12.35 -2.66
C GLN A 423 -1.88 -11.21 -1.78
N LEU A 424 -2.49 -11.05 -0.61
CA LEU A 424 -2.12 -9.99 0.32
C LEU A 424 -1.55 -10.57 1.60
N GLN A 425 -0.50 -9.91 2.10
CA GLN A 425 0.02 -10.11 3.44
C GLN A 425 -0.17 -8.82 4.24
N VAL A 426 -0.48 -8.95 5.53
CA VAL A 426 -0.49 -7.84 6.48
C VAL A 426 0.60 -8.05 7.53
N ARG A 427 1.17 -6.96 8.02
CA ARG A 427 2.06 -6.98 9.19
C ARG A 427 1.39 -6.28 10.37
N PRO A 428 0.61 -6.98 11.18
CA PRO A 428 -0.22 -6.34 12.18
C PRO A 428 0.59 -5.64 13.26
N ARG A 429 0.05 -4.53 13.78
CA ARG A 429 0.73 -3.64 14.74
C ARG A 429 -0.06 -3.52 16.03
N VAL A 430 0.62 -3.60 17.17
CA VAL A 430 0.05 -3.41 18.52
C VAL A 430 0.80 -2.34 19.31
N ARG A 431 0.12 -1.45 20.05
CA ARG A 431 0.78 -0.51 20.96
C ARG A 431 1.35 -1.21 22.19
N VAL A 432 0.53 -2.06 22.80
CA VAL A 432 0.84 -2.77 24.04
C VAL A 432 0.80 -4.27 23.75
N MET A 433 1.82 -5.00 24.22
CA MET A 433 1.79 -6.46 24.13
C MET A 433 0.70 -7.01 25.06
N PRO A 434 -0.12 -7.98 24.59
CA PRO A 434 -1.15 -8.61 25.40
C PRO A 434 -0.59 -9.41 26.59
#